data_AF-A0A7W1LVQ9-F1
#
_entry.id   AF-A0A7W1LVQ9-F1
#
_cell.length_a   1.000
_cell.length_b   1.000
_cell.length_c   1.000
_cell.angle_alpha   90.00
_cell.angle_beta   90.00
_cell.angle_gamma   90.00
#
_symmetry.space_group_name_H-M   'P 1'
#
loop_
_entity.id
_entity.type
_entity.pdbx_description
1 polymer ?
#
loop_
_entity_poly.entity_id
_entity_poly.type
_entity_poly.pdbx_seq_one_letter_code
_entity_poly.pdbx_strand_id
1 'polypeptide(L)'
;MDQASLRQHWVVRVEDLPAEFCSVQEGSVTPGTHTLVRFTVSTPNIGDADLVVGDPNKHVGDGLFEFASCHNHYHFRHYAVYELIDPRTGQVWRAAKRGFCMEDTERYKSYTGVANNKPRFRNCGAIGVPGNQGISKGWTDIYIWKLGGQYFVLDGGDGQSPVPPGEYIIRITVNPGFVPTAGEPCRYADPNRPGVCHQLPESDFENNVSQITITIPEHPGRQGVGPLKNQPAITTEPVDGY
;
A
#
# COMPACT_ATOMS: atom_id res chain seq x y z
N MET A 1 10.07 -7.08 -2.22
CA MET A 1 9.66 -5.96 -1.32
C MET A 1 10.79 -5.60 -0.34
N ASP A 2 10.95 -4.33 0.07
CA ASP A 2 11.95 -3.92 1.09
C ASP A 2 11.40 -3.92 2.53
N GLN A 3 11.75 -4.97 3.29
CA GLN A 3 11.35 -5.13 4.69
C GLN A 3 11.99 -4.12 5.65
N ALA A 4 13.14 -3.54 5.31
CA ALA A 4 13.84 -2.62 6.21
C ALA A 4 13.02 -1.35 6.45
N SER A 5 12.42 -0.80 5.38
CA SER A 5 11.55 0.38 5.47
C SER A 5 10.35 0.13 6.40
N LEU A 6 9.65 -1.01 6.21
CA LEU A 6 8.50 -1.38 7.04
C LEU A 6 8.89 -1.52 8.53
N ARG A 7 10.02 -2.18 8.82
CA ARG A 7 10.53 -2.37 10.20
C ARG A 7 10.85 -1.05 10.90
N GLN A 8 11.35 -0.06 10.17
CA GLN A 8 11.82 1.21 10.72
C GLN A 8 10.75 2.29 10.77
N HIS A 9 9.65 2.14 10.02
CA HIS A 9 8.67 3.21 9.85
C HIS A 9 7.27 2.70 10.14
N TRP A 10 6.97 2.50 11.42
CA TRP A 10 5.61 2.28 11.91
C TRP A 10 5.37 2.97 13.25
N VAL A 11 4.09 3.19 13.57
CA VAL A 11 3.66 3.70 14.87
C VAL A 11 2.22 3.29 15.17
N VAL A 12 1.96 2.87 16.40
CA VAL A 12 0.62 2.71 16.97
C VAL A 12 0.29 3.99 17.73
N ARG A 13 -0.78 4.71 17.40
CA ARG A 13 -1.16 5.94 18.13
C ARG A 13 -2.63 6.29 17.94
N VAL A 14 -3.12 7.18 18.80
CA VAL A 14 -4.45 7.78 18.71
C VAL A 14 -4.38 9.03 17.85
N GLU A 15 -5.21 9.11 16.82
CA GLU A 15 -5.29 10.21 15.86
C GLU A 15 -6.73 10.61 15.59
N ASP A 16 -6.93 11.87 15.22
CA ASP A 16 -8.19 12.32 14.67
C ASP A 16 -8.17 12.09 13.15
N LEU A 17 -9.25 11.51 12.62
CA LEU A 17 -9.50 11.31 11.21
C LEU A 17 -10.72 12.15 10.81
N PRO A 18 -10.52 13.38 10.33
CA PRO A 18 -11.60 14.27 9.90
C PRO A 18 -12.38 13.70 8.71
N ALA A 19 -13.66 14.08 8.60
CA ALA A 19 -14.56 13.57 7.55
C ALA A 19 -14.12 13.94 6.12
N GLU A 20 -13.35 15.01 5.98
CA GLU A 20 -12.80 15.49 4.72
C GLU A 20 -11.61 14.67 4.21
N PHE A 21 -11.00 13.82 5.04
CA PHE A 21 -9.90 12.97 4.61
C PHE A 21 -10.41 11.96 3.58
N CYS A 22 -9.69 11.86 2.46
CA CYS A 22 -10.04 10.93 1.39
C CYS A 22 -9.98 9.49 1.87
N SER A 23 -9.04 9.15 2.75
CA SER A 23 -8.97 7.82 3.33
C SER A 23 -10.19 7.46 4.19
N VAL A 24 -10.84 8.46 4.79
CA VAL A 24 -12.07 8.28 5.57
C VAL A 24 -13.24 7.98 4.63
N GLN A 25 -13.37 8.76 3.56
CA GLN A 25 -14.43 8.60 2.55
C GLN A 25 -14.29 7.29 1.76
N GLU A 26 -13.10 7.03 1.22
CA GLU A 26 -12.83 5.88 0.34
C GLU A 26 -12.65 4.58 1.13
N GLY A 27 -12.09 4.68 2.34
CA GLY A 27 -11.92 3.57 3.25
C GLY A 27 -13.19 3.17 3.99
N SER A 28 -14.26 3.98 3.90
CA SER A 28 -15.48 3.82 4.71
C SER A 28 -15.19 3.81 6.21
N VAL A 29 -14.22 4.61 6.65
CA VAL A 29 -13.88 4.79 8.07
C VAL A 29 -14.83 5.82 8.65
N THR A 30 -15.31 5.60 9.88
CA THR A 30 -16.08 6.63 10.59
C THR A 30 -15.21 7.84 10.87
N PRO A 31 -15.69 9.09 10.71
CA PRO A 31 -14.93 10.26 11.13
C PRO A 31 -14.76 10.33 12.66
N GLY A 32 -13.61 10.83 13.11
CA GLY A 32 -13.33 11.11 14.53
C GLY A 32 -12.02 10.52 15.03
N THR A 33 -11.92 10.35 16.34
CA THR A 33 -10.70 9.86 16.98
C THR A 33 -10.60 8.34 16.92
N HIS A 34 -9.53 7.85 16.32
CA HIS A 34 -9.25 6.42 16.16
C HIS A 34 -7.89 6.01 16.71
N THR A 35 -7.81 4.75 17.16
CA THR A 35 -6.52 4.09 17.41
C THR A 35 -6.04 3.42 16.14
N LEU A 36 -4.85 3.81 15.66
CA LEU A 36 -4.33 3.40 14.36
C LEU A 36 -2.96 2.74 14.46
N VAL A 37 -2.64 1.88 13.50
CA VAL A 37 -1.26 1.50 13.17
C VAL A 37 -0.91 2.12 11.83
N ARG A 38 0.02 3.08 11.79
CA ARG A 38 0.60 3.63 10.56
C ARG A 38 1.89 2.93 10.21
N PHE A 39 2.18 2.82 8.92
CA PHE A 39 3.37 2.10 8.43
C PHE A 39 3.82 2.58 7.07
N THR A 40 5.11 2.48 6.74
CA THR A 40 5.61 2.75 5.37
C THR A 40 5.74 1.44 4.59
N VAL A 41 5.40 1.46 3.32
CA VAL A 41 5.65 0.37 2.36
C VAL A 41 6.64 0.86 1.30
N SER A 42 7.63 0.02 0.99
CA SER A 42 8.68 0.29 0.00
C SER A 42 8.76 -0.86 -0.99
N THR A 43 8.52 -0.54 -2.26
CA THR A 43 8.37 -1.49 -3.36
C THR A 43 9.42 -1.21 -4.45
N PRO A 44 10.65 -1.75 -4.30
CA PRO A 44 11.69 -1.54 -5.30
C PRO A 44 11.50 -2.44 -6.51
N ASN A 45 11.68 -1.89 -7.72
CA ASN A 45 11.87 -2.70 -8.92
C ASN A 45 13.34 -3.17 -8.98
N ILE A 46 13.55 -4.41 -8.55
CA ILE A 46 14.85 -5.11 -8.57
C ILE A 46 15.02 -6.02 -9.79
N GLY A 47 14.05 -6.01 -10.71
CA GLY A 47 14.08 -6.79 -11.95
C GLY A 47 15.08 -6.26 -12.97
N ASP A 48 15.06 -6.83 -14.18
CA ASP A 48 15.97 -6.46 -15.25
C ASP A 48 15.41 -5.45 -16.25
N ALA A 49 14.13 -5.08 -16.14
CA ALA A 49 13.41 -4.13 -16.97
C ALA A 49 12.50 -3.18 -16.16
N ASP A 50 12.04 -2.10 -16.80
CA ASP A 50 11.03 -1.20 -16.23
C ASP A 50 9.69 -1.95 -16.08
N LEU A 51 9.02 -1.77 -14.95
CA LEU A 51 7.61 -2.13 -14.82
C LEU A 51 6.79 -1.01 -15.43
N VAL A 52 6.12 -1.26 -16.55
CA VAL A 52 5.33 -0.26 -17.27
C VAL A 52 3.85 -0.56 -17.12
N VAL A 53 3.11 0.34 -16.47
CA VAL A 53 1.64 0.26 -16.39
C VAL A 53 1.01 1.20 -17.42
N GLY A 54 1.56 2.41 -17.58
CA GLY A 54 1.12 3.38 -18.57
C GLY A 54 0.06 4.34 -18.07
N ASP A 55 -0.75 4.88 -18.98
CA ASP A 55 -1.77 5.90 -18.70
C ASP A 55 -3.08 5.22 -18.24
N PRO A 56 -3.54 5.44 -16.99
CA PRO A 56 -4.78 4.82 -16.51
C PRO A 56 -6.02 5.16 -17.34
N ASN A 57 -6.04 6.30 -18.04
CA ASN A 57 -7.14 6.67 -18.92
C ASN A 57 -7.29 5.71 -20.12
N LYS A 58 -6.26 4.91 -20.44
CA LYS A 58 -6.31 3.87 -21.49
C LYS A 58 -6.83 2.52 -21.00
N HIS A 59 -7.03 2.39 -19.69
CA HIS A 59 -7.44 1.16 -19.01
C HIS A 59 -8.84 1.28 -18.38
N VAL A 60 -9.62 2.29 -18.79
CA VAL A 60 -11.01 2.44 -18.34
C VAL A 60 -11.84 1.26 -18.86
N GLY A 61 -12.35 0.45 -17.93
CA GLY A 61 -13.24 -0.67 -18.25
C GLY A 61 -12.54 -2.01 -18.52
N ASP A 62 -11.21 -2.07 -18.50
CA ASP A 62 -10.48 -3.36 -18.64
C ASP A 62 -10.25 -4.08 -17.29
N GLY A 63 -10.71 -3.46 -16.19
CA GLY A 63 -10.63 -3.99 -14.83
C GLY A 63 -9.28 -3.82 -14.15
N LEU A 64 -8.31 -3.12 -14.74
CA LEU A 64 -6.98 -2.87 -14.15
C LEU A 64 -6.99 -1.73 -13.11
N PHE A 65 -7.87 -0.74 -13.32
CA PHE A 65 -8.02 0.40 -12.42
C PHE A 65 -9.45 0.51 -11.88
N GLU A 66 -9.56 1.05 -10.67
CA GLU A 66 -10.81 1.53 -10.08
C GLU A 66 -10.75 3.05 -9.88
N PHE A 67 -11.90 3.71 -9.98
CA PHE A 67 -11.96 5.16 -9.85
C PHE A 67 -12.04 5.58 -8.37
N ALA A 68 -11.16 6.51 -7.98
CA ALA A 68 -11.11 7.11 -6.66
C ALA A 68 -11.80 8.48 -6.68
N SER A 69 -13.00 8.56 -6.09
CA SER A 69 -13.83 9.75 -6.22
C SER A 69 -13.33 10.96 -5.44
N CYS A 70 -12.55 10.79 -4.37
CA CYS A 70 -12.17 11.91 -3.52
C CYS A 70 -11.09 12.83 -4.15
N HIS A 71 -10.26 12.26 -5.02
CA HIS A 71 -9.09 12.88 -5.65
C HIS A 71 -9.09 12.71 -7.17
N ASN A 72 -10.18 12.16 -7.71
CA ASN A 72 -10.52 12.16 -9.13
C ASN A 72 -9.46 11.51 -10.04
N HIS A 73 -8.82 10.44 -9.54
CA HIS A 73 -7.86 9.64 -10.30
C HIS A 73 -8.13 8.14 -10.23
N TYR A 74 -7.35 7.38 -10.99
CA TYR A 74 -7.49 5.94 -11.10
C TYR A 74 -6.48 5.22 -10.20
N HIS A 75 -7.00 4.31 -9.38
CA HIS A 75 -6.26 3.43 -8.48
C HIS A 75 -6.02 2.08 -9.12
N PHE A 76 -4.78 1.59 -9.09
CA PHE A 76 -4.47 0.26 -9.60
C PHE A 76 -5.06 -0.82 -8.69
N ARG A 77 -5.86 -1.73 -9.27
CA ARG A 77 -6.48 -2.85 -8.53
C ARG A 77 -5.45 -3.95 -8.28
N HIS A 78 -5.49 -4.53 -7.08
CA HIS A 78 -4.56 -5.59 -6.65
C HIS A 78 -3.07 -5.21 -6.76
N TYR A 79 -2.70 -3.95 -6.49
CA TYR A 79 -1.27 -3.61 -6.38
C TYR A 79 -0.66 -4.16 -5.10
N ALA A 80 -1.33 -3.99 -3.95
CA ALA A 80 -0.84 -4.53 -2.69
C ALA A 80 -1.99 -4.89 -1.74
N VAL A 81 -1.75 -5.88 -0.90
CA VAL A 81 -2.62 -6.29 0.21
C VAL A 81 -1.88 -6.06 1.51
N TYR A 82 -2.50 -5.30 2.41
CA TYR A 82 -1.98 -4.95 3.72
C TYR A 82 -2.79 -5.69 4.79
N GLU A 83 -2.12 -6.53 5.55
CA GLU A 83 -2.73 -7.41 6.54
C GLU A 83 -2.08 -7.20 7.91
N LEU A 84 -2.90 -7.10 8.94
CA LEU A 84 -2.50 -7.22 10.33
C LEU A 84 -3.02 -8.58 10.83
N ILE A 85 -2.13 -9.41 11.37
CA ILE A 85 -2.42 -10.81 11.65
C ILE A 85 -2.14 -11.10 13.12
N ASP A 86 -3.11 -11.66 13.83
CA ASP A 86 -2.87 -12.25 15.16
C ASP A 86 -2.20 -13.61 14.99
N PRO A 87 -0.93 -13.78 15.40
CA PRO A 87 -0.21 -15.04 15.24
C PRO A 87 -0.79 -16.18 16.10
N ARG A 88 -1.61 -15.89 17.10
CA ARG A 88 -2.20 -16.91 17.98
C ARG A 88 -3.48 -17.51 17.40
N THR A 89 -4.30 -16.68 16.77
CA THR A 89 -5.62 -17.08 16.26
C THR A 89 -5.67 -17.21 14.75
N GLY A 90 -4.75 -16.57 14.03
CA GLY A 90 -4.79 -16.44 12.58
C GLY A 90 -5.80 -15.41 12.09
N GLN A 91 -6.44 -14.64 12.98
CA GLN A 91 -7.35 -13.56 12.60
C GLN A 91 -6.59 -12.51 11.77
N VAL A 92 -7.23 -12.05 10.70
CA VAL A 92 -6.67 -11.06 9.77
C VAL A 92 -7.57 -9.82 9.77
N TRP A 93 -6.93 -8.65 9.88
CA TRP A 93 -7.51 -7.35 9.61
C TRP A 93 -6.84 -6.76 8.39
N ARG A 94 -7.59 -6.03 7.56
CA ARG A 94 -7.07 -5.41 6.34
C ARG A 94 -7.08 -3.90 6.45
N ALA A 95 -6.06 -3.25 5.89
CA ALA A 95 -6.09 -1.79 5.77
C ALA A 95 -7.22 -1.39 4.80
N ALA A 96 -7.85 -0.24 5.07
CA ALA A 96 -8.92 0.28 4.21
C ALA A 96 -8.41 0.89 2.89
N LYS A 97 -7.08 0.92 2.66
CA LYS A 97 -6.49 1.43 1.41
C LYS A 97 -6.88 0.55 0.23
N ARG A 98 -7.58 1.13 -0.74
CA ARG A 98 -8.04 0.41 -1.94
C ARG A 98 -7.20 0.71 -3.18
N GLY A 99 -6.35 1.72 -3.11
CA GLY A 99 -5.71 2.24 -4.30
C GLY A 99 -4.31 2.74 -4.18
N PHE A 100 -3.65 2.62 -5.33
CA PHE A 100 -2.23 2.86 -5.50
C PHE A 100 -1.98 3.41 -6.89
N CYS A 101 -1.16 4.45 -6.93
CA CYS A 101 -0.38 4.87 -8.06
C CYS A 101 1.04 4.31 -8.00
N MET A 102 1.60 3.86 -9.13
CA MET A 102 2.99 3.40 -9.20
C MET A 102 3.91 4.50 -9.75
N GLU A 103 4.84 4.97 -8.93
CA GLU A 103 5.78 6.04 -9.29
C GLU A 103 7.23 5.76 -8.85
N ASP A 104 8.16 6.39 -9.55
CA ASP A 104 9.57 6.43 -9.20
C ASP A 104 9.83 7.43 -8.07
N THR A 105 9.44 7.11 -6.84
CA THR A 105 9.57 8.03 -5.70
C THR A 105 11.04 8.30 -5.37
N GLU A 106 11.85 7.25 -5.17
CA GLU A 106 13.28 7.33 -4.88
C GLU A 106 14.09 6.25 -5.60
N ARG A 107 15.41 6.45 -5.69
CA ARG A 107 16.32 5.40 -6.17
C ARG A 107 16.42 4.30 -5.13
N TYR A 108 16.37 3.04 -5.57
CA TYR A 108 16.59 1.92 -4.69
C TYR A 108 18.06 1.89 -4.23
N LYS A 109 18.29 2.12 -2.94
CA LYS A 109 19.65 2.30 -2.38
C LYS A 109 20.57 1.10 -2.59
N SER A 110 20.01 -0.10 -2.67
CA SER A 110 20.76 -1.34 -2.90
C SER A 110 20.87 -1.73 -4.37
N TYR A 111 20.40 -0.89 -5.30
CA TYR A 111 20.55 -1.15 -6.72
C TYR A 111 22.01 -1.07 -7.16
N THR A 112 22.53 -2.15 -7.74
CA THR A 112 23.93 -2.29 -8.17
C THR A 112 24.16 -1.98 -9.64
N GLY A 113 23.10 -1.67 -10.40
CA GLY A 113 23.19 -1.28 -11.80
C GLY A 113 23.65 0.16 -12.01
N VAL A 114 23.45 0.69 -13.21
CA VAL A 114 23.97 2.01 -13.59
C VAL A 114 23.36 3.10 -12.69
N ALA A 115 24.22 3.79 -11.92
CA ALA A 115 23.81 4.78 -10.92
C ALA A 115 23.12 6.04 -11.47
N ASN A 116 23.17 6.26 -12.79
CA ASN A 116 22.59 7.43 -13.45
C ASN A 116 21.24 7.15 -14.14
N ASN A 117 20.60 5.99 -13.89
CA ASN A 117 19.24 5.75 -14.35
C ASN A 117 18.30 6.87 -13.84
N LYS A 118 17.56 7.48 -14.77
CA LYS A 118 16.63 8.58 -14.48
C LYS A 118 15.25 7.99 -14.17
N PRO A 119 14.45 8.67 -13.32
CA PRO A 119 13.07 8.26 -13.13
C PRO A 119 12.28 8.55 -14.40
N ARG A 120 11.33 7.69 -14.73
CA ARG A 120 10.48 7.76 -15.91
C ARG A 120 8.99 7.85 -15.59
N PHE A 121 8.57 7.29 -14.46
CA PHE A 121 7.17 7.23 -14.02
C PHE A 121 6.98 8.16 -12.82
N ARG A 122 6.25 9.26 -13.02
CA ARG A 122 6.20 10.39 -12.06
C ARG A 122 4.82 11.05 -12.01
N ASN A 123 3.82 10.41 -12.61
CA ASN A 123 2.50 11.00 -12.75
C ASN A 123 1.45 9.90 -12.78
N CYS A 124 0.60 9.92 -11.76
CA CYS A 124 -0.57 9.05 -11.63
C CYS A 124 -1.62 9.28 -12.72
N GLY A 125 -1.65 10.46 -13.33
CA GLY A 125 -2.77 10.91 -14.16
C GLY A 125 -4.00 11.23 -13.32
N ALA A 126 -5.05 11.72 -13.97
CA ALA A 126 -6.37 11.94 -13.40
C ALA A 126 -7.42 11.73 -14.50
N ILE A 127 -8.71 11.83 -14.19
CA ILE A 127 -9.74 11.79 -15.24
C ILE A 127 -9.45 12.87 -16.29
N GLY A 128 -9.19 12.41 -17.52
CA GLY A 128 -8.89 13.29 -18.66
C GLY A 128 -7.49 13.90 -18.65
N VAL A 129 -6.66 13.58 -17.66
CA VAL A 129 -5.26 14.00 -17.55
C VAL A 129 -4.36 12.78 -17.76
N PRO A 130 -3.57 12.71 -18.84
CA PRO A 130 -2.71 11.56 -19.11
C PRO A 130 -1.75 11.26 -17.95
N GLY A 131 -1.72 9.99 -17.53
CA GLY A 131 -0.73 9.47 -16.59
C GLY A 131 0.44 8.77 -17.28
N ASN A 132 1.43 8.39 -16.49
CA ASN A 132 2.48 7.46 -16.88
C ASN A 132 2.97 6.70 -15.63
N GLN A 133 2.20 5.69 -15.23
CA GLN A 133 2.48 4.86 -14.06
C GLN A 133 3.43 3.71 -14.38
N GLY A 134 4.23 3.34 -13.40
CA GLY A 134 5.23 2.29 -13.50
C GLY A 134 6.33 2.46 -12.45
N ILE A 135 7.30 1.54 -12.46
CA ILE A 135 8.49 1.63 -11.60
C ILE A 135 9.70 1.30 -12.47
N SER A 136 10.56 2.28 -12.69
CA SER A 136 11.80 2.10 -13.43
C SER A 136 12.71 1.11 -12.73
N LYS A 137 13.46 0.35 -13.51
CA LYS A 137 14.48 -0.56 -12.96
C LYS A 137 15.43 0.20 -12.03
N GLY A 138 15.60 -0.28 -10.80
CA GLY A 138 16.44 0.35 -9.78
C GLY A 138 15.81 1.56 -9.09
N TRP A 139 14.52 1.81 -9.31
CA TRP A 139 13.71 2.76 -8.56
C TRP A 139 12.74 2.05 -7.62
N THR A 140 12.22 2.81 -6.67
CA THR A 140 11.29 2.36 -5.64
C THR A 140 10.05 3.22 -5.66
N ASP A 141 8.90 2.58 -5.55
CA ASP A 141 7.65 3.22 -5.19
C ASP A 141 7.46 3.13 -3.66
N ILE A 142 7.29 4.28 -3.00
CA ILE A 142 7.22 4.36 -1.54
C ILE A 142 5.93 5.01 -1.11
N TYR A 143 5.15 4.23 -0.36
CA TYR A 143 4.00 4.74 0.37
C TYR A 143 4.40 5.03 1.81
N ILE A 144 4.71 6.30 2.10
CA ILE A 144 5.11 6.71 3.44
C ILE A 144 3.94 6.64 4.43
N TRP A 145 4.24 6.36 5.70
CA TRP A 145 3.28 6.29 6.81
C TRP A 145 2.33 7.49 6.98
N LYS A 146 2.66 8.64 6.37
CA LYS A 146 1.82 9.85 6.39
C LYS A 146 0.72 9.85 5.33
N LEU A 147 0.83 9.04 4.28
CA LEU A 147 -0.13 9.05 3.17
C LEU A 147 -1.52 8.61 3.60
N GLY A 148 -2.52 9.11 2.88
CA GLY A 148 -3.90 8.68 3.02
C GLY A 148 -4.06 7.18 2.86
N GLY A 149 -4.83 6.60 3.78
CA GLY A 149 -5.13 5.17 3.84
C GLY A 149 -3.96 4.32 4.33
N GLN A 150 -2.80 4.91 4.66
CA GLN A 150 -1.61 4.16 5.04
C GLN A 150 -1.63 3.76 6.53
N TYR A 151 -2.71 3.09 6.94
CA TYR A 151 -2.98 2.68 8.31
C TYR A 151 -3.94 1.48 8.42
N PHE A 152 -3.90 0.80 9.57
CA PHE A 152 -4.98 -0.07 10.06
C PHE A 152 -5.79 0.67 11.13
N VAL A 153 -7.11 0.51 11.11
CA VAL A 153 -8.01 1.00 12.19
C VAL A 153 -8.17 -0.11 13.23
N LEU A 154 -7.90 0.19 14.50
CA LEU A 154 -7.84 -0.82 15.56
C LEU A 154 -9.10 -0.90 16.42
N ASP A 155 -9.99 0.08 16.34
CA ASP A 155 -11.17 0.19 17.22
C ASP A 155 -12.49 -0.19 16.52
N GLY A 156 -12.41 -0.65 15.27
CA GLY A 156 -13.57 -1.04 14.47
C GLY A 156 -14.30 0.12 13.78
N GLY A 157 -13.72 1.33 13.77
CA GLY A 157 -14.23 2.46 12.99
C GLY A 157 -14.32 2.22 11.47
N ASP A 158 -13.71 1.14 10.96
CA ASP A 158 -13.79 0.69 9.57
C ASP A 158 -14.76 -0.50 9.37
N GLY A 159 -15.53 -0.86 10.40
CA GLY A 159 -16.48 -1.96 10.38
C GLY A 159 -15.87 -3.36 10.62
N GLN A 160 -14.56 -3.46 10.84
CA GLN A 160 -13.93 -4.71 11.28
C GLN A 160 -14.08 -4.88 12.80
N SER A 161 -13.88 -6.11 13.31
CA SER A 161 -13.83 -6.32 14.77
C SER A 161 -12.68 -5.52 15.39
N PRO A 162 -12.82 -4.94 16.58
CA PRO A 162 -11.71 -4.26 17.26
C PRO A 162 -10.50 -5.19 17.43
N VAL A 163 -9.30 -4.64 17.30
CA VAL A 163 -8.01 -5.32 17.47
C VAL A 163 -7.60 -5.24 18.94
N PRO A 164 -7.54 -6.37 19.68
CA PRO A 164 -7.10 -6.36 21.08
C PRO A 164 -5.62 -6.00 21.22
N PRO A 165 -5.15 -5.60 22.42
CA PRO A 165 -3.72 -5.44 22.68
C PRO A 165 -2.97 -6.78 22.55
N GLY A 166 -1.71 -6.73 22.08
CA GLY A 166 -0.89 -7.93 21.91
C GLY A 166 0.18 -7.82 20.83
N GLU A 167 0.76 -8.97 20.50
CA GLU A 167 1.74 -9.12 19.42
C GLU A 167 1.03 -9.44 18.11
N TYR A 168 1.42 -8.76 17.04
CA TYR A 168 0.83 -8.91 15.71
C TYR A 168 1.88 -8.94 14.62
N ILE A 169 1.53 -9.51 13.47
CA ILE A 169 2.34 -9.45 12.26
C ILE A 169 1.70 -8.44 11.32
N ILE A 170 2.45 -7.41 10.92
CA ILE A 170 2.11 -6.66 9.71
C ILE A 170 2.68 -7.44 8.53
N ARG A 171 1.81 -7.87 7.62
CA ARG A 171 2.14 -8.53 6.36
C ARG A 171 1.74 -7.64 5.19
N ILE A 172 2.70 -7.38 4.32
CA ILE A 172 2.50 -6.66 3.08
C ILE A 172 2.77 -7.63 1.93
N THR A 173 1.82 -7.78 1.02
CA THR A 173 1.97 -8.57 -0.20
C THR A 173 1.79 -7.65 -1.39
N VAL A 174 2.84 -7.42 -2.17
CA VAL A 174 2.79 -6.67 -3.43
C VAL A 174 2.42 -7.61 -4.57
N ASN A 175 1.68 -7.11 -5.57
CA ASN A 175 1.17 -7.87 -6.71
C ASN A 175 0.67 -9.27 -6.28
N PRO A 176 -0.28 -9.34 -5.31
CA PRO A 176 -0.76 -10.60 -4.79
C PRO A 176 -1.33 -11.48 -5.89
N GLY A 177 -1.07 -12.79 -5.79
CA GLY A 177 -1.72 -13.78 -6.63
C GLY A 177 -3.22 -13.86 -6.33
N PHE A 178 -4.03 -14.04 -7.37
CA PHE A 178 -5.47 -14.26 -7.27
C PHE A 178 -5.91 -15.42 -8.17
N VAL A 179 -7.01 -16.08 -7.80
CA VAL A 179 -7.68 -17.05 -8.68
C VAL A 179 -8.73 -16.29 -9.48
N PRO A 180 -8.61 -16.19 -10.81
CA PRO A 180 -9.54 -15.40 -11.62
C PRO A 180 -10.97 -15.89 -11.48
N THR A 181 -11.90 -14.94 -11.32
CA THR A 181 -13.34 -15.21 -11.37
C THR A 181 -13.91 -14.96 -12.77
N ALA A 182 -15.18 -15.30 -13.00
CA ALA A 182 -15.81 -15.13 -14.32
C ALA A 182 -15.77 -13.65 -14.75
N GLY A 183 -15.14 -13.36 -15.89
CA GLY A 183 -14.96 -12.01 -16.41
C GLY A 183 -13.69 -11.29 -15.94
N GLU A 184 -12.90 -11.90 -15.05
CA GLU A 184 -11.61 -11.37 -14.61
C GLU A 184 -10.47 -12.01 -15.43
N PRO A 185 -9.67 -11.21 -16.17
CA PRO A 185 -8.60 -11.77 -16.99
C PRO A 185 -7.42 -12.26 -16.14
N CYS A 186 -6.92 -13.46 -16.44
CA CYS A 186 -5.59 -13.90 -16.00
C CYS A 186 -4.53 -13.22 -16.87
N ARG A 187 -3.94 -12.12 -16.40
CA ARG A 187 -2.94 -11.36 -17.18
C ARG A 187 -1.59 -12.06 -17.20
N TYR A 188 -1.14 -12.51 -16.03
CA TYR A 188 0.14 -13.20 -15.87
C TYR A 188 -0.06 -14.42 -14.96
N ALA A 189 0.12 -15.63 -15.50
CA ALA A 189 0.01 -16.86 -14.72
C ALA A 189 1.23 -17.02 -13.80
N ASP A 190 1.00 -17.45 -12.55
CA ASP A 190 2.08 -17.82 -11.64
C ASP A 190 2.69 -19.16 -12.10
N PRO A 191 3.97 -19.21 -12.52
CA PRO A 191 4.62 -20.45 -12.95
C PRO A 191 4.77 -21.48 -11.83
N ASN A 192 4.76 -21.05 -10.56
CA ASN A 192 4.94 -21.90 -9.39
C ASN A 192 3.60 -22.35 -8.78
N ARG A 193 2.49 -21.69 -9.12
CA ARG A 193 1.15 -21.97 -8.55
C ARG A 193 0.09 -22.11 -9.65
N PRO A 194 -0.17 -23.33 -10.14
CA PRO A 194 -1.17 -23.56 -11.17
C PRO A 194 -2.55 -22.98 -10.81
N GLY A 195 -3.12 -22.18 -11.71
CA GLY A 195 -4.43 -21.54 -11.52
C GLY A 195 -4.40 -20.20 -10.76
N VAL A 196 -3.24 -19.76 -10.29
CA VAL A 196 -3.03 -18.43 -9.72
C VAL A 196 -2.51 -17.48 -10.79
N CYS A 197 -3.01 -16.24 -10.76
CA CYS A 197 -2.62 -15.17 -11.68
C CYS A 197 -2.24 -13.91 -10.93
N HIS A 198 -1.46 -13.04 -11.57
CA HIS A 198 -1.01 -11.75 -11.07
C HIS A 198 -1.43 -10.64 -12.04
N GLN A 199 -1.59 -9.42 -11.54
CA GLN A 199 -1.93 -8.28 -12.39
C GLN A 199 -0.71 -7.71 -13.12
N LEU A 200 0.48 -7.88 -12.56
CA LEU A 200 1.74 -7.37 -13.11
C LEU A 200 2.70 -8.53 -13.42
N PRO A 201 3.53 -8.41 -14.47
CA PRO A 201 4.58 -9.38 -14.75
C PRO A 201 5.74 -9.18 -13.80
N GLU A 202 6.28 -10.26 -13.24
CA GLU A 202 7.52 -10.24 -12.47
C GLU A 202 8.37 -11.45 -12.83
N SER A 203 9.69 -11.32 -12.65
CA SER A 203 10.63 -12.42 -12.83
C SER A 203 10.58 -13.44 -11.69
N ASP A 204 10.05 -13.04 -10.52
CA ASP A 204 9.97 -13.86 -9.31
C ASP A 204 8.85 -13.35 -8.40
N PHE A 205 7.78 -14.14 -8.24
CA PHE A 205 6.66 -13.80 -7.36
C PHE A 205 6.89 -14.23 -5.88
N GLU A 206 7.96 -14.96 -5.58
CA GLU A 206 8.22 -15.47 -4.21
C GLU A 206 8.77 -14.40 -3.27
N ASN A 207 9.24 -13.26 -3.79
CA ASN A 207 9.83 -12.16 -3.01
C ASN A 207 8.87 -10.98 -2.77
N ASN A 208 7.58 -11.19 -3.07
CA ASN A 208 6.52 -10.18 -3.03
C ASN A 208 5.99 -9.89 -1.62
N VAL A 209 6.41 -10.68 -0.62
CA VAL A 209 5.91 -10.60 0.75
C VAL A 209 6.96 -10.01 1.68
N SER A 210 6.51 -9.18 2.61
CA SER A 210 7.32 -8.67 3.72
C SER A 210 6.52 -8.68 5.00
N GLN A 211 7.19 -9.06 6.10
CA GLN A 211 6.54 -9.24 7.39
C GLN A 211 7.39 -8.66 8.52
N ILE A 212 6.73 -7.99 9.46
CA ILE A 212 7.33 -7.57 10.73
C ILE A 212 6.40 -7.90 11.88
N THR A 213 6.98 -8.17 13.05
CA THR A 213 6.23 -8.25 14.30
C THR A 213 6.16 -6.87 14.94
N ILE A 214 4.99 -6.51 15.46
CA ILE A 214 4.76 -5.29 16.24
C ILE A 214 3.99 -5.62 17.52
N THR A 215 4.15 -4.77 18.53
CA THR A 215 3.34 -4.78 19.75
C THR A 215 2.30 -3.68 19.70
N ILE A 216 1.03 -4.02 19.85
CA ILE A 216 -0.08 -3.08 20.05
C ILE A 216 -0.35 -2.96 21.55
N PRO A 217 -0.07 -1.81 22.19
CA PRO A 217 -0.33 -1.61 23.61
C PRO A 217 -1.81 -1.38 23.88
N GLU A 218 -2.24 -1.56 25.13
CA GLU A 218 -3.61 -1.26 25.58
C GLU A 218 -3.95 0.24 25.48
N HIS A 219 -2.96 1.10 25.75
CA HIS A 219 -3.11 2.55 25.74
C HIS A 219 -1.95 3.22 25.00
N PRO A 220 -1.96 3.26 23.65
CA PRO A 220 -0.88 3.88 22.88
C PRO A 220 -0.82 5.40 23.07
N GLY A 221 -1.96 6.05 23.36
CA GLY A 221 -2.07 7.50 23.49
C GLY A 221 -1.68 8.24 22.21
N ARG A 222 -1.60 9.58 22.30
CA ARG A 222 -1.24 10.44 21.16
C ARG A 222 0.26 10.45 20.84
N GLN A 223 1.11 10.19 21.82
CA GLN A 223 2.56 10.06 21.62
C GLN A 223 2.91 8.77 20.86
N GLY A 224 2.11 7.72 21.04
CA GLY A 224 2.25 6.48 20.31
C GLY A 224 3.42 5.59 20.75
N VAL A 225 3.46 4.41 20.14
CA VAL A 225 4.46 3.37 20.36
C VAL A 225 4.99 2.91 19.01
N GLY A 226 6.30 2.62 18.95
CA GLY A 226 7.00 2.19 17.74
C GLY A 226 8.13 3.13 17.33
N PRO A 227 8.85 2.81 16.25
CA PRO A 227 9.98 3.60 15.76
C PRO A 227 9.65 5.07 15.49
N LEU A 228 8.41 5.38 15.07
CA LEU A 228 7.98 6.73 14.72
C LEU A 228 7.27 7.50 15.85
N LYS A 229 7.30 7.02 17.10
CA LYS A 229 6.60 7.68 18.22
C LYS A 229 6.98 9.16 18.44
N ASN A 230 8.19 9.55 18.07
CA ASN A 230 8.66 10.94 18.22
C ASN A 230 8.31 11.83 17.02
N GLN A 231 7.67 11.28 15.98
CA GLN A 231 7.22 12.06 14.83
C GLN A 231 5.93 12.83 15.17
N PRO A 232 5.74 14.03 14.62
CA PRO A 232 4.54 14.83 14.89
C PRO A 232 3.26 14.11 14.46
N ALA A 233 2.14 14.49 15.10
CA ALA A 233 0.82 14.10 14.64
C ALA A 233 0.59 14.57 13.20
N ILE A 234 -0.17 13.80 12.44
CA ILE A 234 -0.55 14.19 11.08
C ILE A 234 -1.73 15.15 11.21
N THR A 235 -1.62 16.32 10.59
CA THR A 235 -2.65 17.36 10.59
C THR A 235 -3.22 17.60 9.20
N THR A 236 -2.64 16.99 8.18
CA THR A 236 -3.06 17.04 6.77
C THR A 236 -2.86 15.66 6.18
N GLU A 237 -3.75 15.23 5.28
CA GLU A 237 -3.61 13.95 4.61
C GLU A 237 -2.96 14.15 3.23
N PRO A 238 -1.64 13.92 3.09
CA PRO A 238 -1.04 13.87 1.77
C PRO A 238 -1.61 12.69 0.99
N VAL A 239 -1.87 12.93 -0.29
CA VAL A 239 -2.45 11.98 -1.22
C VAL A 239 -1.40 11.66 -2.28
N ASP A 240 -1.40 10.45 -2.81
CA ASP A 240 -0.50 10.07 -3.91
C ASP A 240 -0.79 10.89 -5.18
N GLY A 241 0.25 11.19 -5.97
CA GLY A 241 0.10 11.87 -7.26
C GLY A 241 0.04 13.40 -7.27
N TYR A 242 0.17 14.08 -6.11
CA TYR A 242 0.16 15.56 -6.00
C TYR A 242 1.23 16.14 -5.06
#